data_AF-A0A072U9Y8-F1
#
_entry.id   AF-A0A072U9Y8-F1
#
_cell.length_a   1.000
_cell.length_b   1.000
_cell.length_c   1.000
_cell.angle_alpha   90.00
_cell.angle_beta   90.00
_cell.angle_gamma   90.00
#
_symmetry.space_group_name_H-M   'P 1'
#
loop_
_entity.id
_entity.type
_entity.pdbx_description
1 polymer ?
#
loop_
_entity_poly.entity_id
_entity_poly.type
_entity_poly.pdbx_seq_one_letter_code
_entity_poly.pdbx_strand_id
1 'polypeptide(L)'
;MDNQGVGMRQQFPVEGKWSLGLQSRAQPREIMTDVLKALQELNVCWKKIGPYNMKCIWTVVIPGHQGGMVNDSVHSDDNEVVPKSTVVKFELQLYKTEEKYLLDIQRLEGPQFAFLDLCASFLERLHVLE
;
A
#
# COMPACT_ATOMS: atom_id res chain seq x y z
N MET A 1 56.41 10.99 8.62
CA MET A 1 55.57 10.01 9.35
C MET A 1 54.19 10.62 9.29
N ASP A 2 53.49 10.30 8.21
CA ASP A 2 52.37 11.11 7.73
C ASP A 2 51.11 10.43 8.24
N ASN A 3 50.53 11.05 9.27
CA ASN A 3 49.38 10.54 10.00
C ASN A 3 48.12 10.71 9.13
N GLN A 4 47.83 9.71 8.29
CA GLN A 4 46.56 9.63 7.57
C GLN A 4 45.44 9.31 8.58
N GLY A 5 44.75 10.36 9.00
CA GLY A 5 43.47 10.24 9.70
C GLY A 5 42.48 9.52 8.78
N VAL A 6 42.27 8.23 9.03
CA VAL A 6 41.18 7.45 8.45
C VAL A 6 39.88 8.00 9.04
N GLY A 7 39.29 8.96 8.35
CA GLY A 7 37.94 9.43 8.62
C GLY A 7 36.97 8.28 8.40
N MET A 8 36.59 7.61 9.48
CA MET A 8 35.42 6.73 9.52
C MET A 8 34.20 7.59 9.15
N ARG A 9 33.82 7.63 7.88
CA ARG A 9 32.50 8.12 7.47
C ARG A 9 31.48 7.25 8.19
N GLN A 10 30.89 7.76 9.27
CA GLN A 10 29.72 7.16 9.87
C GLN A 10 28.63 7.19 8.80
N GLN A 11 28.41 6.06 8.15
CA GLN A 11 27.27 5.81 7.27
C GLN A 11 26.03 5.70 8.17
N PHE A 12 25.62 6.80 8.79
CA PHE A 12 24.27 6.85 9.32
C PHE A 12 23.32 6.75 8.12
N PRO A 13 22.33 5.84 8.16
CA PRO A 13 21.22 5.93 7.22
C PRO A 13 20.67 7.35 7.34
N VAL A 14 20.56 8.07 6.23
CA VAL A 14 19.83 9.34 6.17
C VAL A 14 18.51 9.09 6.88
N GLU A 15 18.27 9.75 8.02
CA GLU A 15 16.98 9.68 8.70
C GLU A 15 15.92 10.08 7.67
N GLY A 16 15.21 9.08 7.16
CA GLY A 16 14.24 9.27 6.10
C GLY A 16 13.15 10.18 6.63
N LYS A 17 13.00 11.35 6.01
CA LYS A 17 11.89 12.24 6.32
C LYS A 17 10.60 11.56 5.85
N TRP A 18 9.81 11.06 6.79
CA TRP A 18 8.49 10.51 6.50
C TRP A 18 7.53 11.59 6.02
N SER A 19 6.74 11.27 5.00
CA SER A 19 5.61 12.09 4.55
C SER A 19 4.35 11.25 4.49
N LEU A 20 3.20 11.89 4.69
CA LEU A 20 1.91 11.29 4.36
C LEU A 20 1.78 11.17 2.84
N GLY A 21 1.25 10.04 2.38
CA GLY A 21 0.87 9.81 0.99
C GLY A 21 1.97 10.02 -0.05
N LEU A 22 1.56 10.20 -1.31
CA LEU A 22 2.44 10.44 -2.45
C LEU A 22 2.27 11.83 -3.02
N GLN A 23 3.38 12.47 -3.34
CA GLN A 23 3.40 13.83 -3.82
C GLN A 23 3.76 13.88 -5.29
N SER A 24 2.96 14.58 -6.09
CA SER A 24 3.19 14.73 -7.53
C SER A 24 2.88 16.14 -8.02
N ARG A 25 3.65 16.61 -8.99
CA ARG A 25 3.43 17.89 -9.70
C ARG A 25 2.67 17.70 -11.03
N ALA A 26 2.37 16.45 -11.41
CA ALA A 26 1.61 16.15 -12.62
C ALA A 26 0.17 16.69 -12.54
N GLN A 27 -0.52 16.75 -13.68
CA GLN A 27 -1.91 17.21 -13.69
C GLN A 27 -2.81 16.20 -12.96
N PRO A 28 -3.88 16.63 -12.25
CA PRO A 28 -4.79 15.72 -11.55
C PRO A 28 -5.34 14.60 -12.43
N ARG A 29 -5.57 14.90 -13.72
CA ARG A 29 -6.05 13.92 -14.70
C ARG A 29 -5.02 12.82 -14.95
N GLU A 30 -3.75 13.18 -15.09
CA GLU A 30 -2.65 12.23 -15.30
C GLU A 30 -2.47 11.36 -14.06
N ILE A 31 -2.39 11.99 -12.88
CA ILE A 31 -2.29 11.29 -11.59
C ILE A 31 -3.42 10.28 -11.44
N MET A 32 -4.67 10.68 -11.66
CA MET A 32 -5.80 9.76 -11.55
C MET A 32 -5.79 8.67 -12.62
N THR A 33 -5.28 8.95 -13.81
CA THR A 33 -5.16 7.93 -14.86
C THR A 33 -4.24 6.82 -14.39
N ASP A 34 -3.12 7.16 -13.77
CA ASP A 34 -2.14 6.17 -13.31
C ASP A 34 -2.59 5.45 -12.04
N VAL A 35 -3.26 6.15 -11.12
CA VAL A 35 -3.97 5.53 -9.99
C VAL A 35 -4.97 4.49 -10.49
N LEU A 36 -5.81 4.82 -11.46
CA LEU A 36 -6.83 3.90 -11.97
C LEU A 36 -6.21 2.69 -12.67
N LYS A 37 -5.13 2.87 -13.43
CA LYS A 37 -4.39 1.75 -14.03
C LYS A 37 -3.81 0.83 -12.96
N ALA A 38 -3.13 1.39 -11.95
CA ALA A 38 -2.53 0.61 -10.87
C ALA A 38 -3.59 -0.19 -10.09
N LEU A 39 -4.75 0.42 -9.80
CA LEU A 39 -5.88 -0.29 -9.18
C LEU A 39 -6.37 -1.45 -10.05
N GLN A 40 -6.47 -1.24 -11.36
CA GLN A 40 -6.90 -2.27 -12.32
C GLN A 40 -5.94 -3.46 -12.33
N GLU A 41 -4.64 -3.21 -12.41
CA GLU A 41 -3.60 -4.25 -12.43
C GLU A 41 -3.51 -5.05 -11.12
N LEU A 42 -3.96 -4.48 -10.02
CA LEU A 42 -4.04 -5.14 -8.71
C LEU A 42 -5.37 -5.86 -8.46
N ASN A 43 -6.28 -5.84 -9.44
CA ASN A 43 -7.64 -6.35 -9.30
C ASN A 43 -8.39 -5.73 -8.09
N VAL A 44 -8.10 -4.47 -7.78
CA VAL A 44 -8.84 -3.71 -6.77
C VAL A 44 -10.17 -3.29 -7.38
N CYS A 45 -11.26 -3.42 -6.64
CA CYS A 45 -12.54 -2.84 -7.04
C CYS A 45 -12.67 -1.46 -6.40
N TRP A 46 -13.24 -0.48 -7.12
CA TRP A 46 -13.40 0.87 -6.60
C TRP A 46 -14.71 1.52 -6.99
N LYS A 47 -15.11 2.52 -6.21
CA LYS A 47 -16.20 3.44 -6.55
C LYS A 47 -15.80 4.87 -6.24
N LYS A 48 -16.18 5.80 -7.11
CA LYS A 48 -16.06 7.24 -6.86
C LYS A 48 -17.11 7.66 -5.84
N ILE A 49 -16.70 8.40 -4.81
CA ILE A 49 -17.63 8.99 -3.83
C ILE A 49 -17.57 10.52 -3.80
N GLY A 50 -16.57 11.12 -4.45
CA GLY A 50 -16.44 12.57 -4.60
C GLY A 50 -15.44 12.95 -5.68
N PRO A 51 -15.20 14.26 -5.91
CA PRO A 51 -14.11 14.72 -6.77
C PRO A 51 -12.77 14.17 -6.27
N TYR A 52 -12.10 13.37 -7.10
CA TYR A 52 -10.82 12.74 -6.76
C TYR A 52 -10.82 11.92 -5.46
N ASN A 53 -12.00 11.44 -5.05
CA ASN A 53 -12.19 10.59 -3.88
C ASN A 53 -12.81 9.26 -4.28
N MET A 54 -12.18 8.16 -3.86
CA MET A 54 -12.60 6.80 -4.18
C MET A 54 -12.51 5.88 -2.97
N LYS A 55 -13.55 5.06 -2.77
CA LYS A 55 -13.49 3.91 -1.87
C LYS A 55 -13.15 2.66 -2.64
N CYS A 56 -12.19 1.92 -2.11
CA CYS A 56 -11.59 0.77 -2.75
C CYS A 56 -11.72 -0.47 -1.86
N ILE A 57 -11.83 -1.63 -2.49
CA ILE A 57 -11.85 -2.93 -1.84
C ILE A 57 -10.91 -3.86 -2.58
N TRP A 58 -9.98 -4.45 -1.83
CA TRP A 58 -9.06 -5.46 -2.33
C TRP A 58 -9.35 -6.77 -1.63
N THR A 59 -9.48 -7.85 -2.40
CA THR A 59 -9.74 -9.19 -1.88
C THR A 59 -8.65 -10.12 -2.36
N VAL A 60 -7.90 -10.66 -1.40
CA VAL A 60 -6.87 -11.66 -1.66
C VAL A 60 -7.38 -13.00 -1.19
N VAL A 61 -7.47 -13.95 -2.10
CA VAL A 61 -7.66 -15.35 -1.73
C VAL A 61 -6.31 -15.85 -1.25
N ILE A 62 -6.19 -16.20 0.04
CA ILE A 62 -4.97 -16.82 0.55
C ILE A 62 -5.14 -18.33 0.32
N PRO A 63 -4.37 -18.94 -0.60
CA PRO A 63 -4.33 -20.39 -0.69
C PRO A 63 -3.79 -20.92 0.63
N GLY A 64 -4.50 -21.87 1.24
CA GLY A 64 -4.34 -22.29 2.64
C GLY A 64 -2.92 -22.22 3.17
N HIS A 65 -2.66 -21.27 4.07
CA HIS A 65 -1.45 -21.25 4.89
C HIS A 65 -1.51 -22.42 5.88
N GLN A 66 -0.97 -23.57 5.49
CA GLN A 66 -0.41 -24.51 6.47
C GLN A 66 0.87 -23.87 7.03
N GLY A 67 0.76 -23.10 8.12
CA GLY A 67 1.94 -22.45 8.69
C GLY A 67 1.66 -21.54 9.89
N GLY A 68 1.34 -22.15 11.03
CA GLY A 68 1.76 -21.68 12.36
C GLY A 68 1.11 -20.43 12.97
N MET A 69 0.19 -20.64 13.92
CA MET A 69 0.44 -20.39 15.35
C MET A 69 -0.66 -21.10 16.15
N VAL A 70 -0.23 -22.10 16.93
CA VAL A 70 -1.00 -22.79 17.97
C VAL A 70 -1.64 -21.77 18.89
N ASN A 71 -2.96 -21.89 19.10
CA ASN A 71 -3.59 -21.80 20.41
C ASN A 71 -4.95 -22.52 20.37
N ASP A 72 -5.17 -23.22 21.47
CA ASP A 72 -6.13 -24.26 21.78
C ASP A 72 -7.61 -23.83 21.66
N SER A 73 -8.46 -24.64 21.01
CA SER A 73 -9.79 -25.10 21.52
C SER A 73 -10.68 -25.74 20.43
N VAL A 74 -10.89 -27.05 20.59
CA VAL A 74 -12.14 -27.84 20.44
C VAL A 74 -13.06 -27.63 19.21
N HIS A 75 -13.08 -28.69 18.37
CA HIS A 75 -14.19 -29.29 17.59
C HIS A 75 -15.12 -28.42 16.74
N SER A 76 -15.04 -28.60 15.41
CA SER A 76 -16.05 -29.33 14.63
C SER A 76 -15.53 -29.64 13.23
N ASP A 77 -15.75 -30.89 12.83
CA ASP A 77 -15.43 -31.51 11.56
C ASP A 77 -16.47 -31.09 10.52
N ASP A 78 -16.03 -30.38 9.47
CA ASP A 78 -16.68 -30.34 8.15
C ASP A 78 -15.64 -29.85 7.13
N ASN A 79 -15.09 -30.80 6.38
CA ASN A 79 -13.94 -30.65 5.50
C ASN A 79 -14.37 -30.10 4.13
N GLU A 80 -14.82 -28.84 4.07
CA GLU A 80 -14.62 -28.00 2.90
C GLU A 80 -13.45 -27.06 3.20
N VAL A 81 -12.32 -27.24 2.51
CA VAL A 81 -11.20 -26.29 2.55
C VAL A 81 -11.64 -25.03 1.79
N VAL A 82 -12.52 -24.24 2.40
CA VAL A 82 -12.90 -22.93 1.88
C VAL A 82 -11.64 -22.06 1.96
N PRO A 83 -11.12 -21.54 0.83
CA PRO A 83 -9.99 -20.63 0.85
C PRO A 83 -10.34 -19.43 1.72
N LYS A 84 -9.53 -19.16 2.76
CA LYS A 84 -9.72 -17.96 3.56
C LYS A 84 -9.35 -16.74 2.71
N SER A 85 -10.31 -15.86 2.47
CA SER A 85 -10.07 -14.60 1.79
C SER A 85 -9.78 -13.49 2.80
N THR A 86 -8.74 -12.70 2.54
CA THR A 86 -8.50 -11.44 3.24
C THR A 86 -9.10 -10.30 2.45
N VAL A 87 -9.86 -9.44 3.13
CA VAL A 87 -10.46 -8.24 2.54
C VAL A 87 -9.86 -7.00 3.19
N VAL A 88 -9.40 -6.06 2.38
CA VAL A 88 -8.92 -4.74 2.80
C VAL A 88 -9.79 -3.68 2.15
N LYS A 89 -10.38 -2.79 2.96
CA LYS A 89 -11.09 -1.61 2.48
C LYS A 89 -10.24 -0.39 2.76
N PHE A 90 -10.10 0.49 1.77
CA PHE A 90 -9.31 1.70 1.89
C PHE A 90 -9.92 2.84 1.07
N GLU A 91 -9.48 4.05 1.36
CA GLU A 91 -9.90 5.27 0.67
C GLU A 91 -8.70 5.92 0.01
N LEU A 92 -8.91 6.42 -1.20
CA LEU A 92 -7.98 7.25 -1.93
C LEU A 92 -8.55 8.65 -2.04
N GLN A 93 -7.73 9.65 -1.74
CA GLN A 93 -8.10 11.04 -1.87
C GLN A 93 -6.93 11.84 -2.42
N LEU A 94 -7.14 12.53 -3.53
CA LEU A 94 -6.20 13.51 -4.04
C LEU A 94 -6.50 14.89 -3.44
N TYR A 95 -5.53 15.47 -2.76
CA TYR A 95 -5.59 16.83 -2.24
C TYR A 95 -4.70 17.75 -3.08
N LYS A 96 -5.17 18.99 -3.29
CA LYS A 96 -4.33 20.07 -3.80
C LYS A 96 -3.62 20.73 -2.64
N THR A 97 -2.30 20.86 -2.75
CA THR A 97 -1.47 21.71 -1.87
C THR A 97 -1.00 22.93 -2.67
N GLU A 98 -0.19 23.82 -2.08
CA GLU A 98 0.23 25.07 -2.72
C GLU A 98 0.92 24.85 -4.08
N GLU A 99 1.79 23.85 -4.16
CA GLU A 99 2.61 23.62 -5.37
C GLU A 99 2.35 22.28 -6.07
N LYS A 100 1.67 21.36 -5.40
CA LYS A 100 1.62 19.95 -5.81
C LYS A 100 0.34 19.28 -5.35
N TYR A 101 0.13 18.05 -5.81
CA TYR A 101 -0.94 17.20 -5.33
C TYR A 101 -0.40 16.15 -4.37
N LEU A 102 -1.21 15.81 -3.37
CA LEU A 102 -0.97 14.77 -2.41
C LEU A 102 -2.03 13.68 -2.60
N LEU A 103 -1.62 12.49 -3.00
CA LEU A 103 -2.46 11.30 -2.99
C LEU A 103 -2.36 10.64 -1.62
N ASP A 104 -3.41 10.75 -0.83
CA ASP A 104 -3.56 10.06 0.44
C ASP A 104 -4.18 8.67 0.25
N ILE A 105 -3.70 7.70 1.03
CA ILE A 105 -4.11 6.29 1.00
C ILE A 105 -4.42 5.87 2.43
N GLN A 106 -5.71 5.76 2.75
CA GLN A 106 -6.16 5.52 4.12
C GLN A 106 -6.82 4.15 4.26
N ARG A 107 -6.31 3.30 5.16
CA ARG A 107 -6.99 2.05 5.53
C ARG A 107 -8.30 2.36 6.26
N LEU A 108 -9.39 1.76 5.82
CA LEU A 108 -10.70 1.80 6.48
C LEU A 108 -10.95 0.52 7.28
N GLU A 109 -10.71 -0.66 6.70
CA GLU A 109 -10.98 -1.97 7.30
C GLU A 109 -9.99 -3.03 6.78
N GLY A 110 -9.84 -4.14 7.50
CA GLY A 110 -8.98 -5.26 7.13
C GLY A 110 -7.60 -5.27 7.80
N PRO A 111 -6.79 -6.32 7.61
CA PRO A 111 -5.50 -6.47 8.29
C PRO A 111 -4.48 -5.38 7.92
N GLN A 112 -3.73 -4.90 8.91
CA GLN A 112 -2.76 -3.80 8.70
C GLN A 112 -1.60 -4.20 7.78
N PHE A 113 -1.03 -5.39 7.96
CA PHE A 113 0.08 -5.84 7.11
C PHE A 113 -0.35 -6.08 5.67
N ALA A 114 -1.53 -6.69 5.45
CA ALA A 114 -2.09 -6.82 4.10
C ALA A 114 -2.31 -5.45 3.42
N PHE A 115 -2.73 -4.43 4.18
CA PHE A 115 -2.81 -3.07 3.66
C PHE A 115 -1.43 -2.48 3.31
N LEU A 116 -0.39 -2.75 4.11
CA LEU A 116 0.97 -2.32 3.79
C LEU A 116 1.53 -3.03 2.55
N ASP A 117 1.27 -4.33 2.40
CA ASP A 117 1.65 -5.11 1.20
C ASP A 117 0.95 -4.55 -0.05
N LEU A 118 -0.34 -4.23 0.07
CA LEU A 118 -1.11 -3.55 -0.97
C LEU A 118 -0.48 -2.20 -1.33
N CYS A 119 -0.14 -1.38 -0.34
CA CYS A 119 0.53 -0.11 -0.57
C CYS A 119 1.84 -0.30 -1.33
N ALA A 120 2.70 -1.25 -0.92
CA ALA A 120 3.94 -1.54 -1.63
C ALA A 120 3.70 -1.91 -3.10
N SER A 121 2.78 -2.85 -3.36
CA SER A 121 2.44 -3.29 -4.72
C SER A 121 1.78 -2.19 -5.57
N PHE A 122 1.06 -1.26 -4.93
CA PHE A 122 0.45 -0.10 -5.57
C PHE A 122 1.51 0.95 -5.95
N LEU A 123 2.46 1.23 -5.05
CA LEU A 123 3.58 2.13 -5.32
C LEU A 123 4.45 1.64 -6.48
N GLU A 124 4.77 0.35 -6.51
CA GLU A 124 5.55 -0.25 -7.61
C GLU A 124 4.90 -0.01 -8.98
N ARG A 125 3.56 0.01 -9.06
CA ARG A 125 2.82 0.25 -10.32
C ARG A 125 2.71 1.72 -10.68
N LEU A 126 2.66 2.61 -9.69
CA LEU A 126 2.67 4.06 -9.95
C LEU A 126 4.02 4.56 -10.49
N HIS A 127 5.12 3.88 -10.14
CA HIS A 127 6.48 4.27 -10.51
C HIS A 127 6.92 3.80 -11.90
N VAL A 128 6.06 3.16 -12.69
CA VAL A 128 6.37 2.72 -14.08
C VAL A 128 6.40 3.91 -15.07
N LEU A 129 6.25 5.14 -14.58
CA LEU A 129 6.20 6.37 -15.36
C LEU A 129 7.22 7.38 -14.81
N GLU A 130 8.50 7.20 -15.13
CA GLU A 130 9.47 8.32 -15.20
C GLU A 130 9.29 9.09 -16.51
#